data_AF-A0A0A9ZIK0-F1
#
_entry.id   AF-A0A0A9ZIK0-F1
#
_cell.length_a   1.000
_cell.length_b   1.000
_cell.length_c   1.000
_cell.angle_alpha   90.00
_cell.angle_beta   90.00
_cell.angle_gamma   90.00
#
_symmetry.space_group_name_H-M   'P 1'
#
loop_
_entity.id
_entity.type
_entity.pdbx_description
1 polymer ?
#
loop_
_entity_poly.entity_id
_entity_poly.type
_entity_poly.pdbx_seq_one_letter_code
_entity_poly.pdbx_strand_id
1 'polypeptide(L)'
;MRYNMDYFIRTTNETHKQTVHAFWRTLRDKGDIYLGKYEGWYSVSDESFLTSQNVTDGVDKNGKPCKISLESGHVVSWVEEENYMFRLSAFRDRLLDYYHSNPNCIVPEFRRREVIRTVEKGLFDLSVSRKREAVQN
;
A
#
# COMPACT_ATOMS: atom_id res chain seq x y z
N MET A 1 30.14 0.48 6.70
CA MET A 1 29.85 -0.35 5.51
C MET A 1 30.62 0.21 4.33
N ARG A 2 31.17 -0.61 3.43
CA ARG A 2 31.90 -0.18 2.23
C ARG A 2 31.02 -0.37 0.99
N TYR A 3 30.00 0.47 0.86
CA TYR A 3 29.14 0.45 -0.32
C TYR A 3 29.68 1.39 -1.41
N ASN A 4 29.50 1.00 -2.66
CA ASN A 4 29.75 1.84 -3.83
C ASN A 4 28.41 2.07 -4.54
N MET A 5 27.73 3.16 -4.18
CA MET A 5 26.42 3.52 -4.71
C MET A 5 26.57 4.72 -5.64
N ASP A 6 26.07 4.61 -6.87
CA ASP A 6 26.16 5.69 -7.85
C ASP A 6 25.25 6.88 -7.51
N TYR A 7 24.12 6.63 -6.83
CA TYR A 7 23.15 7.66 -6.48
C TYR A 7 22.37 7.33 -5.20
N PHE A 8 22.10 8.35 -4.39
CA PHE A 8 21.27 8.25 -3.20
C PHE A 8 20.11 9.22 -3.32
N ILE A 9 18.92 8.70 -3.64
CA ILE A 9 17.71 9.51 -3.83
C ILE A 9 17.07 9.88 -2.48
N ARG A 10 16.43 11.05 -2.43
CA ARG A 10 15.56 11.47 -1.32
C ARG A 10 14.22 11.90 -1.88
N THR A 11 13.12 11.48 -1.26
CA THR A 11 11.76 11.86 -1.67
C THR A 11 11.48 13.34 -1.49
N THR A 12 12.27 14.04 -0.67
CA THR A 12 12.22 15.51 -0.53
C THR A 12 12.82 16.27 -1.72
N ASN A 13 13.53 15.59 -2.63
CA ASN A 13 14.09 16.20 -3.84
C ASN A 13 12.97 16.72 -4.75
N GLU A 14 13.17 17.93 -5.29
CA GLU A 14 12.19 18.58 -6.15
C GLU A 14 11.88 17.79 -7.43
N THR A 15 12.89 17.18 -8.06
CA THR A 15 12.68 16.36 -9.26
C THR A 15 11.85 15.11 -8.95
N HIS A 16 12.01 14.53 -7.76
CA HIS A 16 11.18 13.41 -7.32
C HIS A 16 9.72 13.84 -7.13
N LYS A 17 9.46 14.96 -6.45
CA LYS A 17 8.10 15.51 -6.27
C LYS A 17 7.42 15.78 -7.60
N GLN A 18 8.12 16.42 -8.54
CA GLN A 18 7.62 16.69 -9.87
C GLN A 18 7.25 15.41 -10.63
N THR A 19 8.06 14.35 -10.48
CA THR A 19 7.81 13.03 -11.08
C THR A 19 6.57 12.38 -10.49
N VAL A 20 6.40 12.40 -9.16
CA VAL A 20 5.20 11.87 -8.48
C VAL A 20 3.95 12.63 -8.94
N HIS A 21 3.99 13.96 -9.02
CA HIS A 21 2.88 14.76 -9.52
C HIS A 21 2.52 14.46 -10.98
N ALA A 22 3.52 14.20 -11.84
CA ALA A 22 3.29 13.80 -13.22
C ALA A 22 2.65 12.41 -13.34
N PHE A 23 3.11 11.45 -12.54
CA PHE A 23 2.53 10.12 -12.47
C PHE A 23 1.08 10.17 -11.97
N TRP A 24 0.81 10.94 -10.92
CA TRP A 24 -0.55 11.18 -10.41
C TRP A 24 -1.49 11.69 -11.50
N ARG A 25 -1.10 12.75 -12.22
CA ARG A 25 -1.89 13.29 -13.33
C ARG A 25 -2.17 12.23 -14.38
N THR A 26 -1.16 11.43 -14.75
CA THR A 26 -1.31 10.37 -15.74
C THR A 26 -2.36 9.33 -15.34
N LEU A 27 -2.35 8.88 -14.08
CA LEU A 27 -3.34 7.92 -13.57
C LEU A 27 -4.74 8.53 -13.49
N ARG A 28 -4.84 9.77 -13.02
CA ARG A 28 -6.11 10.51 -12.96
C ARG A 28 -6.71 10.71 -14.35
N ASP A 29 -5.91 11.14 -15.32
CA ASP A 29 -6.37 11.43 -16.68
C ASP A 29 -6.79 10.15 -17.43
N LYS A 30 -6.27 8.98 -17.02
CA LYS A 30 -6.75 7.65 -17.47
C LYS A 30 -8.05 7.19 -16.79
N GLY A 31 -8.51 7.89 -15.75
CA GLY A 31 -9.68 7.49 -14.97
C GLY A 31 -9.40 6.42 -13.91
N ASP A 32 -8.13 6.10 -13.66
CA ASP A 32 -7.72 5.09 -12.68
C ASP A 32 -7.73 5.62 -11.24
N ILE A 33 -7.83 6.94 -11.06
CA ILE A 33 -7.99 7.59 -9.75
C ILE A 33 -9.37 8.23 -9.67
N TYR A 34 -10.08 7.96 -8.58
CA TYR A 34 -11.38 8.56 -8.29
C TYR A 34 -11.50 8.95 -6.81
N LEU A 35 -12.43 9.85 -6.49
CA LEU A 35 -12.71 10.22 -5.10
C LEU A 35 -13.65 9.19 -4.49
N GLY A 36 -13.27 8.61 -3.36
CA GLY A 36 -14.04 7.60 -2.65
C GLY A 36 -13.94 7.80 -1.14
N LYS A 37 -14.51 6.85 -0.40
CA LYS A 37 -14.45 6.81 1.05
C LYS A 37 -13.74 5.52 1.46
N TYR A 38 -12.69 5.65 2.26
CA TYR A 38 -12.03 4.51 2.88
C TYR A 38 -12.55 4.36 4.30
N GLU A 39 -13.02 3.15 4.62
CA GLU A 39 -13.44 2.72 5.95
C GLU A 39 -12.69 1.42 6.28
N GLY A 40 -11.76 1.46 7.23
CA GLY A 40 -10.98 0.29 7.57
C GLY A 40 -9.90 0.50 8.62
N TRP A 41 -9.17 -0.57 8.93
CA TRP A 41 -8.04 -0.51 9.83
C TRP A 41 -6.82 0.07 9.13
N TYR A 42 -6.04 0.87 9.86
CA TYR A 42 -4.80 1.47 9.39
C TYR A 42 -3.72 1.35 10.47
N SER A 43 -2.53 0.90 10.07
CA SER A 43 -1.34 0.95 10.90
C SER A 43 -0.53 2.20 10.53
N VAL A 44 -0.41 3.14 11.47
CA VAL A 44 0.43 4.34 11.27
C VAL A 44 1.90 3.95 11.17
N SER A 45 2.33 2.97 11.97
CA SER A 45 3.72 2.51 12.00
C SER A 45 4.16 1.82 10.72
N ASP A 46 3.23 1.13 10.04
CA ASP A 46 3.52 0.43 8.78
C ASP A 46 3.13 1.23 7.54
N GLU A 47 2.52 2.40 7.73
CA GLU A 47 1.88 3.21 6.69
C GLU A 47 0.96 2.37 5.77
N SER A 48 0.22 1.43 6.37
CA SER A 48 -0.47 0.36 5.63
C SER A 48 -1.93 0.20 6.05
N PHE A 49 -2.78 -0.05 5.06
CA PHE A 49 -4.19 -0.37 5.21
C PHE A 49 -4.37 -1.88 5.41
N LEU A 50 -5.20 -2.25 6.39
CA LEU A 50 -5.39 -3.64 6.79
C LEU A 50 -6.87 -4.01 6.68
N THR A 51 -7.11 -5.18 6.09
CA THR A 51 -8.44 -5.79 6.12
C THR A 51 -8.74 -6.32 7.52
N SER A 52 -10.02 -6.50 7.86
CA SER A 52 -10.42 -7.07 9.15
C SER A 52 -9.84 -8.47 9.42
N GLN A 53 -9.48 -9.22 8.38
CA GLN A 53 -8.84 -10.54 8.49
C GLN A 53 -7.36 -10.45 8.90
N ASN A 54 -6.73 -9.29 8.70
CA ASN A 54 -5.32 -9.05 9.01
C ASN A 54 -5.14 -8.33 10.37
N VAL A 55 -6.19 -8.25 11.19
CA VAL A 55 -6.19 -7.57 12.47
C VAL A 55 -6.66 -8.51 13.57
N THR A 56 -6.00 -8.47 14.73
CA THR A 56 -6.34 -9.28 15.91
C THR A 56 -6.35 -8.44 17.19
N ASP A 57 -6.86 -9.00 18.28
CA ASP A 57 -6.76 -8.40 19.61
C ASP A 57 -5.33 -8.49 20.16
N GLY A 58 -4.89 -7.41 20.79
CA GLY A 58 -3.56 -7.30 21.39
C GLY A 58 -3.54 -6.27 22.52
N VAL A 59 -2.35 -5.88 22.95
CA VAL A 59 -2.14 -4.87 23.99
C VAL A 59 -1.20 -3.79 23.48
N ASP A 60 -1.48 -2.54 23.85
CA ASP A 60 -0.58 -1.43 23.55
C ASP A 60 0.63 -1.41 24.50
N LYS A 61 1.55 -0.46 24.26
CA LYS A 61 2.75 -0.26 25.09
C LYS A 61 2.46 0.03 26.58
N ASN A 62 1.22 0.38 26.93
CA ASN A 62 0.79 0.67 28.29
C ASN A 62 -0.03 -0.49 28.89
N GLY A 63 -0.13 -1.64 28.20
CA GLY A 63 -0.90 -2.80 28.64
C GLY A 63 -2.41 -2.68 28.42
N LYS A 64 -2.89 -1.68 27.68
CA LYS A 64 -4.32 -1.52 27.39
C LYS A 64 -4.74 -2.41 26.22
N PRO A 65 -5.89 -3.11 26.30
CA PRO A 65 -6.43 -3.85 25.17
C PRO A 65 -6.66 -2.95 23.95
N CYS A 66 -6.18 -3.39 22.79
CA CYS A 66 -6.32 -2.69 21.51
C CYS A 66 -6.33 -3.69 20.35
N LYS A 67 -6.47 -3.18 19.11
CA LYS A 67 -6.31 -3.96 17.90
C LYS A 67 -4.88 -3.82 17.36
N ILE A 68 -4.31 -4.91 16.87
CA ILE A 68 -2.95 -4.97 16.30
C ILE A 68 -2.94 -5.66 14.92
N SER A 69 -1.96 -5.32 14.09
CA SER A 69 -1.67 -5.99 12.83
C SER A 69 -1.19 -7.41 13.07
N LEU A 70 -1.74 -8.39 12.35
CA LEU A 70 -1.25 -9.77 12.38
C LEU A 70 0.15 -9.93 11.77
N GLU A 71 0.54 -9.04 10.87
CA GLU A 71 1.83 -9.10 10.17
C GLU A 71 2.97 -8.50 11.01
N SER A 72 2.74 -7.32 11.59
CA SER A 72 3.78 -6.54 12.28
C SER A 72 3.63 -6.52 13.80
N GLY A 73 2.44 -6.82 14.34
CA GLY A 73 2.12 -6.64 15.75
C GLY A 73 1.90 -5.18 16.16
N HIS A 74 1.97 -4.23 15.24
CA HIS A 74 1.77 -2.81 15.53
C HIS A 74 0.28 -2.48 15.79
N VAL A 75 0.04 -1.48 16.64
CA VAL A 75 -1.31 -0.99 16.96
C VAL A 75 -1.96 -0.39 15.71
N VAL A 76 -3.23 -0.73 15.51
CA VAL A 76 -4.03 -0.22 14.39
C VAL A 76 -5.17 0.66 14.88
N SER A 77 -5.58 1.63 14.06
CA SER A 77 -6.74 2.47 14.30
C SER A 77 -7.77 2.31 13.19
N TRP A 78 -9.05 2.48 13.53
CA TRP A 78 -10.10 2.59 12.51
C TRP A 78 -10.08 3.98 11.90
N VAL A 79 -10.11 4.06 10.58
CA VAL A 79 -10.11 5.31 9.82
C VAL A 79 -11.30 5.32 8.88
N GLU A 80 -12.03 6.43 8.89
CA GLU A 80 -13.13 6.74 7.98
C GLU A 80 -12.85 8.10 7.35
N GLU A 81 -12.28 8.10 6.14
CA GLU A 81 -11.82 9.30 5.45
C GLU A 81 -12.22 9.27 3.97
N GLU A 82 -12.61 10.42 3.45
CA GLU A 82 -12.72 10.64 2.01
C GLU A 82 -11.31 10.75 1.42
N ASN A 83 -10.96 9.80 0.56
CA ASN A 83 -9.63 9.66 -0.03
C ASN A 83 -9.74 9.43 -1.54
N TYR A 84 -8.72 9.83 -2.26
CA TYR A 84 -8.51 9.38 -3.63
C TYR A 84 -8.14 7.90 -3.62
N MET A 85 -8.87 7.13 -4.42
CA MET A 85 -8.74 5.69 -4.57
C MET A 85 -8.18 5.37 -5.95
N PHE A 86 -7.24 4.44 -6.01
CA PHE A 86 -6.71 3.85 -7.23
C PHE A 86 -7.43 2.53 -7.53
N ARG A 87 -7.86 2.37 -8.79
CA ARG A 87 -8.62 1.21 -9.29
C ARG A 87 -7.81 -0.08 -9.41
N LEU A 88 -7.09 -0.48 -8.37
CA LEU A 88 -6.22 -1.65 -8.37
C LEU A 88 -6.98 -2.94 -8.73
N SER A 89 -8.26 -3.04 -8.37
CA SER A 89 -9.12 -4.18 -8.73
C SER A 89 -9.17 -4.43 -10.24
N ALA A 90 -9.15 -3.37 -11.06
CA ALA A 90 -9.19 -3.45 -12.52
C ALA A 90 -7.88 -3.98 -13.14
N PHE A 91 -6.80 -4.08 -12.37
CA PHE A 91 -5.48 -4.53 -12.85
C PHE A 91 -5.24 -6.03 -12.63
N ARG A 92 -6.15 -6.74 -11.95
CA ARG A 92 -5.99 -8.16 -11.60
C ARG A 92 -5.51 -9.02 -12.76
N ASP A 93 -6.25 -9.04 -13.87
CA ASP A 93 -5.96 -9.96 -14.98
C ASP A 93 -4.67 -9.58 -15.70
N ARG A 94 -4.42 -8.28 -15.89
CA ARG A 94 -3.16 -7.77 -16.47
C ARG A 94 -1.94 -8.13 -15.62
N LEU A 95 -2.07 -8.12 -14.29
CA LEU A 95 -1.00 -8.53 -13.38
C LEU A 95 -0.74 -10.03 -13.47
N LEU A 96 -1.80 -10.86 -13.46
CA LEU A 96 -1.67 -12.30 -13.64
C LEU A 96 -0.99 -12.65 -14.97
N ASP A 97 -1.43 -12.04 -16.07
CA ASP A 97 -0.83 -12.21 -17.39
C ASP A 97 0.66 -11.87 -17.39
N TYR A 98 1.04 -10.77 -16.73
CA TYR A 98 2.44 -10.37 -16.58
C TYR A 98 3.24 -11.41 -15.80
N TYR A 99 2.74 -11.90 -14.67
CA TYR A 99 3.44 -12.90 -13.85
C TYR A 99 3.58 -14.25 -14.54
N HIS A 100 2.59 -14.66 -15.34
CA HIS A 100 2.64 -15.89 -16.13
C HIS A 100 3.61 -15.77 -17.31
N SER A 101 3.60 -14.62 -17.99
CA SER A 101 4.48 -14.37 -19.14
C SER A 101 5.94 -14.13 -18.73
N ASN A 102 6.19 -13.74 -17.47
CA ASN A 102 7.52 -13.40 -16.95
C ASN A 102 7.82 -14.21 -15.67
N PRO A 103 8.13 -15.52 -15.77
CA PRO A 103 8.27 -16.39 -14.61
C PRO A 103 9.39 -15.96 -13.64
N ASN A 104 10.38 -15.19 -14.10
CA ASN A 104 11.54 -14.80 -13.30
C ASN A 104 11.45 -13.37 -12.77
N CYS A 105 10.31 -12.67 -12.94
CA CYS A 105 10.17 -11.27 -12.51
C CYS A 105 10.13 -11.10 -10.98
N ILE A 106 9.83 -12.16 -10.23
CA ILE A 106 9.81 -12.17 -8.76
C ILE A 106 10.65 -13.37 -8.30
N VAL A 107 11.63 -13.11 -7.44
CA VAL A 107 12.51 -14.12 -6.85
C VAL A 107 12.56 -13.95 -5.33
N PRO A 108 12.68 -15.05 -4.56
CA PRO A 108 12.66 -16.46 -4.98
C PRO A 108 11.25 -16.96 -5.38
N GLU A 109 11.17 -18.09 -6.09
CA GLU A 109 9.92 -18.62 -6.70
C GLU A 109 8.76 -18.78 -5.70
N PHE A 110 9.02 -19.13 -4.44
CA PHE A 110 7.93 -19.25 -3.47
C PHE A 110 7.23 -17.92 -3.19
N ARG A 111 7.97 -16.79 -3.19
CA ARG A 111 7.40 -15.44 -3.07
C ARG A 111 6.55 -15.08 -4.29
N ARG A 112 6.99 -15.49 -5.49
CA ARG A 112 6.20 -15.33 -6.72
C ARG A 112 4.85 -16.04 -6.59
N ARG A 113 4.84 -17.28 -6.12
CA ARG A 113 3.60 -18.04 -5.88
C ARG A 113 2.70 -17.40 -4.83
N GLU A 114 3.26 -16.82 -3.77
CA GLU A 114 2.51 -16.04 -2.77
C GLU A 114 1.82 -14.83 -3.42
N VAL A 115 2.54 -14.03 -4.22
CA VAL A 115 1.99 -12.88 -4.92
C VAL A 115 0.87 -13.29 -5.89
N ILE A 116 1.10 -14.32 -6.70
CA ILE A 116 0.09 -14.83 -7.66
C ILE A 116 -1.17 -15.26 -6.91
N ARG A 117 -1.05 -16.08 -5.85
CA ARG A 117 -2.21 -16.53 -5.05
C ARG A 117 -2.98 -15.37 -4.41
N THR A 118 -2.28 -14.32 -3.98
CA THR A 118 -2.93 -13.12 -3.44
C THR A 118 -3.73 -12.40 -4.51
N VAL A 119 -3.17 -12.21 -5.70
CA VAL A 119 -3.87 -11.56 -6.83
C VAL A 119 -5.03 -12.42 -7.33
N GLU A 120 -4.88 -13.74 -7.36
CA GLU A 120 -5.93 -14.68 -7.74
C GLU A 120 -7.19 -14.56 -6.85
N LYS A 121 -7.00 -14.34 -5.54
CA LYS A 121 -8.09 -14.11 -4.57
C LYS A 121 -8.90 -12.83 -4.83
N GLY A 122 -8.38 -11.93 -5.66
CA GLY A 122 -8.98 -10.63 -5.95
C GLY A 122 -8.23 -9.49 -5.26
N LEU A 123 -8.35 -8.30 -5.84
CA LEU A 123 -7.70 -7.08 -5.36
C LEU A 123 -8.78 -6.04 -5.02
N PHE A 124 -8.58 -5.34 -3.91
CA PHE A 124 -9.38 -4.18 -3.55
C PHE A 124 -8.73 -2.89 -4.08
N ASP A 125 -9.54 -1.87 -4.33
CA ASP A 125 -9.05 -0.55 -4.70
C ASP A 125 -8.25 0.06 -3.54
N LEU A 126 -7.17 0.76 -3.89
CA LEU A 126 -6.16 1.22 -2.94
C LEU A 126 -6.33 2.70 -2.64
N SER A 127 -6.37 3.09 -1.37
CA SER A 127 -6.33 4.51 -1.00
C SER A 127 -4.93 5.09 -1.26
N VAL A 128 -4.87 6.13 -2.10
CA VAL A 128 -3.61 6.78 -2.56
C VAL A 128 -3.49 8.23 -2.10
N SER A 129 -4.39 8.71 -1.23
CA SER A 129 -4.25 9.98 -0.52
C SER A 129 -4.62 9.84 0.95
N ARG A 130 -4.29 10.88 1.72
CA ARG A 130 -4.74 11.11 3.09
C ARG A 130 -5.01 12.59 3.28
N LYS A 131 -5.86 12.93 4.25
CA LYS A 131 -6.02 14.31 4.69
C LYS A 131 -4.71 14.79 5.33
N ARG A 132 -4.33 16.03 5.06
CA ARG A 132 -3.09 16.62 5.58
C ARG A 132 -3.06 16.61 7.10
N GLU A 133 -4.21 16.82 7.74
CA GLU A 133 -4.38 16.88 9.19
C GLU A 133 -4.22 15.50 9.85
N ALA A 134 -4.41 14.42 9.10
CA ALA A 134 -4.28 13.04 9.57
C ALA A 134 -2.84 12.52 9.52
N VAL A 135 -1.94 13.24 8.83
CA VAL A 135 -0.50 12.93 8.79
C VAL A 135 0.17 13.69 9.93
N GLN A 136 0.40 13.01 11.06
CA GLN A 136 1.20 13.57 12.15
C GLN A 136 2.67 13.65 11.69
N ASN A 137 3.18 14.87 11.55
CA ASN A 137 4.61 15.18 11.44
C ASN A 137 5.19 15.50 12.82
#